data_AF-A0AA46KG33-F1
#
_entry.id   AF-A0AA46KG33-F1
#
_cell.length_a   1.000
_cell.length_b   1.000
_cell.length_c   1.000
_cell.angle_alpha   90.00
_cell.angle_beta   90.00
_cell.angle_gamma   90.00
#
_symmetry.space_group_name_H-M   'P 1'
#
loop_
_entity.id
_entity.type
_entity.pdbx_description
1 polymer ?
#
loop_
_entity_poly.entity_id
_entity_poly.type
_entity_poly.pdbx_seq_one_letter_code
_entity_poly.pdbx_strand_id
1 'polypeptide(L)'
;MSKNTSQQHSATALSDSLPELANDDAHSKNDIKTADSLSNPPRKQFTRQRRQLTAGERRQYARMASLHLIKLQQRLPPHAKIGLYYNGFGELPTQPLLDWCQRLGYLPYLPVVGSLGRTRNGNDDKRLRFVPIYQSKLLNIPTRIHSLGMKQNHHRRLLWAHELDVIICPLVAVDKNGNRMGMGGGFYDTTLGKSHRTGLKKPLKIGWCYDFQVVEQLERQAWDVPLDGLITPSSLRWFKRNQITSRYDKASSADSVDTYLRALGNDDAREKLYYSQEQAFNSDELAKVVNKKRLNELLADSDAFLASLTGEIEDFEDDNKDP
;
A
#
# COMPACT_ATOMS: atom_id res chain seq x y z
N MET A 1 59.77 38.27 -28.87
CA MET A 1 61.14 38.65 -28.43
C MET A 1 61.26 38.37 -26.94
N SER A 2 62.45 37.98 -26.47
CA SER A 2 62.96 37.84 -25.08
C SER A 2 61.98 37.43 -23.95
N LYS A 3 62.11 36.27 -23.30
CA LYS A 3 63.17 35.79 -22.38
C LYS A 3 63.26 36.54 -21.04
N ASN A 4 63.36 35.73 -19.96
CA ASN A 4 64.13 35.97 -18.71
C ASN A 4 63.61 37.04 -17.73
N THR A 5 63.84 36.98 -16.41
CA THR A 5 64.35 35.91 -15.51
C THR A 5 63.97 36.24 -14.05
N SER A 6 63.98 35.22 -13.18
CA SER A 6 63.85 35.26 -11.71
C SER A 6 64.67 36.34 -10.99
N GLN A 7 64.18 36.80 -9.83
CA GLN A 7 65.03 36.91 -8.63
C GLN A 7 64.20 36.87 -7.33
N GLN A 8 64.68 36.10 -6.36
CA GLN A 8 64.25 36.12 -4.96
C GLN A 8 65.11 37.14 -4.19
N HIS A 9 64.66 37.61 -3.03
CA HIS A 9 65.52 37.71 -1.83
C HIS A 9 64.68 37.80 -0.55
N SER A 10 65.21 37.26 0.54
CA SER A 10 64.54 37.09 1.84
C SER A 10 65.29 37.86 2.94
N ALA A 11 64.57 38.32 3.98
CA ALA A 11 65.09 38.60 5.32
C ALA A 11 63.90 38.59 6.33
N THR A 12 63.85 37.65 7.28
CA THR A 12 64.28 37.81 8.71
C THR A 12 63.26 38.65 9.51
N ALA A 13 62.33 38.08 10.31
CA ALA A 13 62.49 37.56 11.69
C ALA A 13 62.91 38.66 12.71
N LEU A 14 62.44 38.75 13.97
CA LEU A 14 61.64 37.89 14.87
C LEU A 14 61.21 38.75 16.11
N SER A 15 60.00 38.56 16.67
CA SER A 15 59.63 38.82 18.09
C SER A 15 58.13 38.53 18.30
N ASP A 16 57.75 37.35 18.79
CA ASP A 16 57.48 37.05 20.21
C ASP A 16 56.38 37.88 20.89
N SER A 17 55.22 37.25 21.14
CA SER A 17 54.49 37.18 22.43
C SER A 17 53.01 36.82 22.27
N LEU A 18 52.62 35.66 22.81
CA LEU A 18 51.26 35.24 23.23
C LEU A 18 51.39 34.80 24.71
N PRO A 19 50.31 34.63 25.51
CA PRO A 19 48.87 34.58 25.20
C PRO A 19 48.08 35.65 26.04
N GLU A 20 46.80 35.58 26.45
CA GLU A 20 45.66 34.63 26.37
C GLU A 20 44.31 35.39 26.64
N LEU A 21 43.17 34.67 26.66
CA LEU A 21 41.86 34.97 27.30
C LEU A 21 41.25 36.39 27.10
N ALA A 22 40.12 36.59 26.41
CA ALA A 22 38.81 35.98 26.73
C ALA A 22 37.74 36.21 25.62
N ASN A 23 36.64 35.44 25.72
CA ASN A 23 35.34 35.58 25.05
C ASN A 23 34.71 37.00 25.16
N ASP A 24 33.69 37.42 24.40
CA ASP A 24 32.80 36.80 23.40
C ASP A 24 32.41 37.91 22.38
N ASP A 25 32.10 37.57 21.12
CA ASP A 25 30.88 38.10 20.47
C ASP A 25 30.60 37.42 19.13
N ALA A 26 29.39 36.88 18.99
CA ALA A 26 29.02 36.02 17.86
C ALA A 26 28.15 36.76 16.85
N HIS A 27 28.64 36.99 15.62
CA HIS A 27 27.75 37.25 14.47
C HIS A 27 28.27 36.72 13.12
N SER A 28 27.36 36.06 12.40
CA SER A 28 27.34 35.86 10.95
C SER A 28 28.42 34.98 10.28
N LYS A 29 28.14 33.67 10.22
CA LYS A 29 28.27 32.93 8.96
C LYS A 29 26.96 32.20 8.66
N ASN A 30 26.27 32.65 7.60
CA ASN A 30 25.12 31.96 7.03
C ASN A 30 25.61 30.76 6.21
N ASP A 31 25.73 29.59 6.83
CA ASP A 31 25.94 28.35 6.09
C ASP A 31 24.62 27.88 5.45
N ILE A 32 24.58 28.09 4.14
CA ILE A 32 23.85 27.38 3.08
C ILE A 32 22.90 26.28 3.59
N LYS A 33 21.59 26.52 3.43
CA LYS A 33 20.53 25.53 3.65
C LYS A 33 20.84 24.25 2.86
N THR A 34 20.95 23.13 3.57
CA THR A 34 21.04 21.78 3.00
C THR A 34 19.82 21.47 2.15
N ALA A 35 20.02 20.75 1.04
CA ALA A 35 18.93 20.31 0.19
C ALA A 35 17.99 19.35 0.94
N ASP A 36 16.68 19.55 0.83
CA ASP A 36 15.67 18.67 1.41
C ASP A 36 15.87 17.22 0.93
N SER A 37 16.19 16.32 1.86
CA SER A 37 16.25 14.89 1.56
C SER A 37 14.83 14.38 1.31
N LEU A 38 14.56 13.96 0.07
CA LEU A 38 13.27 13.41 -0.35
C LEU A 38 12.89 12.19 0.52
N SER A 39 11.96 12.39 1.45
CA SER A 39 11.49 11.36 2.38
C SER A 39 10.05 10.97 2.07
N ASN A 40 9.75 9.67 2.14
CA ASN A 40 8.41 9.16 1.84
C ASN A 40 7.37 9.60 2.88
N PRO A 41 6.16 10.02 2.45
CA PRO A 41 5.08 10.40 3.37
C PRO A 41 4.65 9.19 4.23
N PRO A 42 4.34 9.38 5.52
CA PRO A 42 4.11 8.28 6.44
C PRO A 42 2.83 7.51 6.08
N ARG A 43 2.94 6.18 5.93
CA ARG A 43 1.82 5.27 5.61
C ARG A 43 0.55 5.52 6.46
N LYS A 44 0.74 5.87 7.75
CA LYS A 44 -0.35 6.19 8.70
C LYS A 44 -1.25 7.35 8.23
N GLN A 45 -0.74 8.31 7.45
CA GLN A 45 -1.49 9.43 6.89
C GLN A 45 -2.62 8.93 5.96
N PHE A 46 -2.27 8.11 4.97
CA PHE A 46 -3.23 7.57 4.00
C PHE A 46 -4.21 6.60 4.66
N THR A 47 -3.76 5.79 5.63
CA THR A 47 -4.65 4.94 6.43
C THR A 47 -5.66 5.76 7.23
N ARG A 48 -5.27 6.92 7.77
CA ARG A 48 -6.20 7.84 8.46
C ARG A 48 -7.24 8.41 7.49
N GLN A 49 -6.81 8.91 6.32
CA GLN A 49 -7.71 9.42 5.27
C GLN A 49 -8.72 8.35 4.80
N ARG A 50 -8.27 7.11 4.59
CA ARG A 50 -9.14 5.97 4.25
C ARG A 50 -10.19 5.68 5.34
N ARG A 51 -9.80 5.75 6.62
CA ARG A 51 -10.69 5.51 7.76
C ARG A 51 -11.77 6.59 7.91
N GLN A 52 -11.51 7.82 7.48
CA GLN A 52 -12.49 8.91 7.50
C GLN A 52 -13.65 8.70 6.51
N LEU A 53 -13.45 7.93 5.43
CA LEU A 53 -14.51 7.63 4.46
C LEU A 53 -15.53 6.60 4.99
N THR A 54 -16.81 6.93 4.87
CA THR A 54 -17.94 6.02 5.12
C THR A 54 -18.03 4.92 4.06
N ALA A 55 -18.74 3.82 4.38
CA ALA A 55 -18.98 2.75 3.41
C ALA A 55 -19.75 3.21 2.15
N GLY A 56 -20.58 4.26 2.25
CA GLY A 56 -21.28 4.87 1.12
C GLY A 56 -20.32 5.55 0.15
N GLU A 57 -19.50 6.48 0.65
CA GLU A 57 -18.49 7.19 -0.13
C GLU A 57 -17.50 6.23 -0.79
N ARG A 58 -17.01 5.22 -0.06
CA ARG A 58 -16.10 4.20 -0.63
C ARG A 58 -16.72 3.49 -1.84
N ARG A 59 -18.02 3.14 -1.78
CA ARG A 59 -18.75 2.54 -2.92
C ARG A 59 -18.91 3.53 -4.08
N GLN A 60 -19.23 4.79 -3.79
CA GLN A 60 -19.36 5.85 -4.81
C GLN A 60 -18.04 6.08 -5.55
N TYR A 61 -16.93 6.25 -4.83
CA TYR A 61 -15.59 6.38 -5.43
C TYR A 61 -15.21 5.16 -6.27
N ALA A 62 -15.52 3.94 -5.81
CA ALA A 62 -15.24 2.72 -6.59
C ALA A 62 -16.10 2.62 -7.87
N ARG A 63 -17.35 3.13 -7.83
CA ARG A 63 -18.21 3.25 -9.01
C ARG A 63 -17.73 4.31 -10.00
N MET A 64 -17.17 5.43 -9.52
CA MET A 64 -16.53 6.43 -10.38
C MET A 64 -15.27 5.85 -11.05
N ALA A 65 -14.43 5.16 -10.26
CA ALA A 65 -13.21 4.54 -10.75
C ALA A 65 -13.49 3.44 -11.79
N SER A 66 -14.58 2.68 -11.63
CA SER A 66 -14.94 1.61 -12.57
C SER A 66 -15.37 2.11 -13.96
N LEU A 67 -15.80 3.37 -14.10
CA LEU A 67 -16.09 3.99 -15.41
C LEU A 67 -14.86 4.01 -16.33
N HIS A 68 -13.65 4.09 -15.76
CA HIS A 68 -12.41 4.12 -16.55
C HIS A 68 -11.92 2.73 -16.98
N LEU A 69 -12.55 1.63 -16.53
CA LEU A 69 -12.17 0.27 -16.90
C LEU A 69 -12.31 -0.02 -18.40
N ILE A 70 -13.18 0.73 -19.11
CA ILE A 70 -13.28 0.64 -20.58
C ILE A 70 -11.97 1.04 -21.30
N LYS A 71 -11.17 1.92 -20.70
CA LYS A 71 -9.83 2.30 -21.21
C LYS A 71 -8.77 1.22 -20.92
N LEU A 72 -8.98 0.40 -19.89
CA LEU A 72 -8.14 -0.78 -19.62
C LEU A 72 -8.51 -1.91 -20.58
N GLN A 73 -9.81 -2.19 -20.76
CA GLN A 73 -10.38 -3.19 -21.68
C GLN A 73 -9.78 -3.11 -23.09
N GLN A 74 -9.57 -1.90 -23.63
CA GLN A 74 -8.94 -1.66 -24.94
C GLN A 74 -7.53 -2.27 -25.10
N ARG A 75 -6.85 -2.65 -24.01
CA ARG A 75 -5.52 -3.28 -24.03
C ARG A 75 -5.53 -4.76 -23.65
N LEU A 76 -6.70 -5.37 -23.44
CA LEU A 76 -6.82 -6.75 -22.97
C LEU A 76 -7.31 -7.68 -24.08
N PRO A 77 -6.76 -8.90 -24.18
CA PRO A 77 -7.33 -9.93 -25.04
C PRO A 77 -8.70 -10.39 -24.51
N PRO A 78 -9.55 -11.01 -25.34
CA PRO A 78 -10.70 -11.78 -24.86
C PRO A 78 -10.27 -12.80 -23.79
N HIS A 79 -11.11 -13.03 -22.78
CA HIS A 79 -10.86 -13.96 -21.67
C HIS A 79 -9.55 -13.72 -20.88
N ALA A 80 -9.05 -12.49 -20.88
CA ALA A 80 -7.91 -12.07 -20.07
C ALA A 80 -8.02 -12.54 -18.61
N LYS A 81 -6.89 -13.00 -18.05
CA LYS A 81 -6.77 -13.43 -16.66
C LYS A 81 -6.34 -12.24 -15.79
N ILE A 82 -7.16 -11.90 -14.81
CA ILE A 82 -7.05 -10.65 -14.03
C ILE A 82 -6.87 -10.98 -12.55
N GLY A 83 -5.69 -10.73 -12.02
CA GLY A 83 -5.41 -10.79 -10.58
C GLY A 83 -6.03 -9.59 -9.87
N LEU A 84 -6.91 -9.85 -8.90
CA LEU A 84 -7.53 -8.90 -7.99
C LEU A 84 -6.92 -9.05 -6.58
N TYR A 85 -7.45 -8.35 -5.58
CA TYR A 85 -7.16 -8.57 -4.18
C TYR A 85 -8.42 -8.28 -3.33
N TYR A 86 -8.47 -8.79 -2.09
CA TYR A 86 -9.51 -8.37 -1.15
C TYR A 86 -9.20 -6.98 -0.59
N ASN A 87 -10.05 -5.99 -0.86
CA ASN A 87 -9.91 -4.68 -0.24
C ASN A 87 -10.08 -4.76 1.29
N GLY A 88 -9.01 -4.44 2.03
CA GLY A 88 -9.01 -4.30 3.49
C GLY A 88 -8.81 -2.85 3.90
N PHE A 89 -8.72 -2.57 5.20
CA PHE A 89 -8.11 -1.33 5.74
C PHE A 89 -8.63 0.01 5.16
N GLY A 90 -9.88 0.06 4.69
CA GLY A 90 -10.49 1.23 4.04
C GLY A 90 -10.04 1.50 2.59
N GLU A 91 -9.39 0.53 1.94
CA GLU A 91 -9.06 0.55 0.51
C GLU A 91 -10.28 0.78 -0.39
N LEU A 92 -10.02 1.25 -1.61
CA LEU A 92 -11.04 1.44 -2.64
C LEU A 92 -11.70 0.07 -2.96
N PRO A 93 -13.03 -0.09 -2.79
CA PRO A 93 -13.72 -1.36 -3.02
C PRO A 93 -13.40 -2.00 -4.38
N THR A 94 -13.14 -3.30 -4.37
CA THR A 94 -12.70 -4.09 -5.54
C THR A 94 -13.84 -4.88 -6.18
N GLN A 95 -15.03 -4.95 -5.56
CA GLN A 95 -16.20 -5.61 -6.13
C GLN A 95 -16.54 -5.11 -7.56
N PRO A 96 -16.47 -3.80 -7.91
CA PRO A 96 -16.71 -3.34 -9.28
C PRO A 96 -15.75 -3.92 -10.32
N LEU A 97 -14.53 -4.33 -9.92
CA LEU A 97 -13.58 -5.04 -10.79
C LEU A 97 -14.05 -6.48 -11.04
N LEU A 98 -14.53 -7.18 -10.01
CA LEU A 98 -15.11 -8.51 -10.16
C LEU A 98 -16.35 -8.48 -11.05
N ASP A 99 -17.27 -7.53 -10.82
CA ASP A 99 -18.47 -7.35 -11.63
C ASP A 99 -18.11 -7.06 -13.11
N TRP A 100 -17.06 -6.26 -13.35
CA TRP A 100 -16.55 -5.97 -14.69
C TRP A 100 -15.95 -7.20 -15.36
N CYS A 101 -15.17 -8.01 -14.63
CA CYS A 101 -14.65 -9.28 -15.14
C CYS A 101 -15.80 -10.21 -15.58
N GLN A 102 -16.83 -10.35 -14.73
CA GLN A 102 -17.96 -11.24 -14.98
C GLN A 102 -18.82 -10.79 -16.17
N ARG A 103 -19.11 -9.47 -16.27
CA ARG A 103 -19.87 -8.91 -17.41
C ARG A 103 -19.17 -9.08 -18.77
N LEU A 104 -17.84 -9.17 -18.80
CA LEU A 104 -17.05 -9.26 -20.04
C LEU A 104 -16.40 -10.63 -20.29
N GLY A 105 -16.70 -11.63 -19.47
CA GLY A 105 -16.13 -12.98 -19.61
C GLY A 105 -14.62 -13.06 -19.38
N TYR A 106 -14.05 -12.12 -18.61
CA TYR A 106 -12.68 -12.22 -18.10
C TYR A 106 -12.58 -13.19 -16.93
N LEU A 107 -11.37 -13.69 -16.67
CA LEU A 107 -11.11 -14.72 -15.67
C LEU A 107 -10.47 -14.09 -14.43
N PRO A 108 -11.23 -13.81 -13.36
CA PRO A 108 -10.70 -13.18 -12.14
C PRO A 108 -9.97 -14.18 -11.23
N TYR A 109 -8.86 -13.74 -10.62
CA TYR A 109 -8.05 -14.52 -9.67
C TYR A 109 -7.73 -13.72 -8.41
N LEU A 110 -7.41 -14.39 -7.30
CA LEU A 110 -6.96 -13.79 -6.05
C LEU A 110 -5.61 -14.33 -5.59
N PRO A 111 -4.78 -13.51 -4.92
CA PRO A 111 -3.50 -13.93 -4.37
C PRO A 111 -3.68 -14.88 -3.17
N VAL A 112 -2.72 -15.80 -3.06
CA VAL A 112 -2.54 -16.73 -1.93
C VAL A 112 -1.11 -16.60 -1.43
N VAL A 113 -0.96 -16.33 -0.14
CA VAL A 113 0.32 -16.19 0.57
C VAL A 113 0.70 -17.52 1.21
N GLY A 114 2.00 -17.77 1.41
CA GLY A 114 2.49 -18.98 2.09
C GLY A 114 2.30 -20.29 1.30
N SER A 115 1.78 -20.22 0.07
CA SER A 115 1.54 -21.39 -0.79
C SER A 115 2.79 -22.18 -1.20
N LEU A 116 3.98 -21.63 -0.95
CA LEU A 116 5.28 -22.28 -1.14
C LEU A 116 5.97 -22.68 0.18
N GLY A 117 5.31 -22.51 1.32
CA GLY A 117 5.87 -22.78 2.65
C GLY A 117 6.95 -21.78 3.06
N ARG A 118 7.95 -22.27 3.81
CA ARG A 118 9.08 -21.48 4.30
C ARG A 118 10.26 -21.52 3.33
N THR A 119 10.98 -20.40 3.26
CA THR A 119 12.27 -20.27 2.60
C THR A 119 13.36 -21.06 3.33
N ARG A 120 14.51 -21.26 2.68
CA ARG A 120 15.70 -21.89 3.31
C ARG A 120 16.17 -21.18 4.59
N ASN A 121 15.83 -19.91 4.77
CA ASN A 121 16.22 -19.09 5.91
C ASN A 121 15.15 -19.11 7.03
N GLY A 122 14.18 -20.01 6.98
CA GLY A 122 13.11 -20.15 8.00
C GLY A 122 11.93 -19.18 7.87
N ASN A 123 12.10 -18.07 7.15
CA ASN A 123 11.04 -17.07 6.90
C ASN A 123 10.01 -17.55 5.86
N ASP A 124 8.76 -17.11 5.97
CA ASP A 124 7.69 -17.44 5.01
C ASP A 124 7.99 -16.93 3.59
N ASP A 125 7.65 -17.73 2.57
CA ASP A 125 7.85 -17.33 1.18
C ASP A 125 6.84 -16.23 0.76
N LYS A 126 7.39 -15.05 0.45
CA LYS A 126 6.65 -13.87 0.02
C LYS A 126 6.16 -13.92 -1.43
N ARG A 127 6.43 -15.00 -2.18
CA ARG A 127 5.93 -15.19 -3.55
C ARG A 127 4.44 -15.57 -3.54
N LEU A 128 3.62 -14.67 -4.08
CA LEU A 128 2.20 -14.89 -4.35
C LEU A 128 1.96 -15.91 -5.47
N ARG A 129 0.97 -16.78 -5.25
CA ARG A 129 0.30 -17.57 -6.29
C ARG A 129 -1.15 -17.13 -6.40
N PHE A 130 -1.83 -17.49 -7.49
CA PHE A 130 -3.16 -16.98 -7.82
C PHE A 130 -4.20 -18.09 -8.01
N VAL A 131 -5.36 -17.96 -7.36
CA VAL A 131 -6.49 -18.91 -7.43
C VAL A 131 -7.69 -18.28 -8.13
N PRO A 132 -8.39 -18.98 -9.05
CA PRO A 132 -9.57 -18.43 -9.72
C PRO A 132 -10.72 -18.13 -8.74
N ILE A 133 -11.50 -17.09 -9.05
CA ILE A 133 -12.77 -16.79 -8.38
C ILE A 133 -13.91 -17.41 -9.19
N TYR A 134 -14.82 -18.12 -8.50
CA TYR A 134 -16.03 -18.69 -9.11
C TYR A 134 -17.33 -18.03 -8.62
N GLN A 135 -17.27 -17.26 -7.53
CA GLN A 135 -18.43 -16.60 -6.90
C GLN A 135 -18.68 -15.20 -7.48
N SER A 136 -19.95 -14.78 -7.52
CA SER A 136 -20.38 -13.44 -7.97
C SER A 136 -19.97 -12.31 -7.01
N LYS A 137 -19.97 -12.56 -5.69
CA LYS A 137 -19.60 -11.59 -4.66
C LYS A 137 -18.31 -11.99 -3.97
N LEU A 138 -17.36 -11.07 -3.82
CA LEU A 138 -16.09 -11.31 -3.12
C LEU A 138 -16.31 -11.80 -1.67
N LEU A 139 -17.36 -11.31 -1.01
CA LEU A 139 -17.71 -11.69 0.37
C LEU A 139 -18.19 -13.15 0.52
N ASN A 140 -18.62 -13.79 -0.57
CA ASN A 140 -19.11 -15.19 -0.56
C ASN A 140 -17.99 -16.22 -0.78
N ILE A 141 -16.74 -15.76 -0.98
CA ILE A 141 -15.61 -16.65 -1.24
C ILE A 141 -15.01 -17.11 0.09
N PRO A 142 -14.80 -18.42 0.34
CA PRO A 142 -14.24 -18.91 1.60
C PRO A 142 -12.77 -18.48 1.81
N THR A 143 -12.53 -17.64 2.82
CA THR A 143 -11.20 -17.08 3.13
C THR A 143 -10.68 -17.50 4.50
N ARG A 144 -9.36 -17.69 4.63
CA ARG A 144 -8.64 -17.61 5.91
C ARG A 144 -7.99 -16.23 6.08
N ILE A 145 -7.67 -15.85 7.32
CA ILE A 145 -6.93 -14.63 7.65
C ILE A 145 -5.43 -14.97 7.69
N HIS A 146 -4.60 -14.21 6.98
CA HIS A 146 -3.14 -14.28 7.05
C HIS A 146 -2.62 -13.55 8.30
N SER A 147 -1.39 -13.83 8.75
CA SER A 147 -0.74 -13.16 9.90
C SER A 147 -0.67 -11.63 9.80
N LEU A 148 -0.88 -11.07 8.61
CA LEU A 148 -0.90 -9.63 8.32
C LEU A 148 -2.33 -9.07 8.16
N GLY A 149 -3.34 -9.78 8.66
CA GLY A 149 -4.76 -9.37 8.65
C GLY A 149 -5.47 -9.44 7.29
N MET A 150 -4.78 -9.83 6.21
CA MET A 150 -5.38 -9.95 4.88
C MET A 150 -6.12 -11.28 4.70
N LYS A 151 -7.28 -11.24 4.03
CA LYS A 151 -8.04 -12.44 3.64
C LYS A 151 -7.37 -13.15 2.45
N GLN A 152 -7.35 -14.48 2.46
CA GLN A 152 -6.81 -15.31 1.39
C GLN A 152 -7.55 -16.64 1.22
N ASN A 153 -7.49 -17.22 0.02
CA ASN A 153 -8.17 -18.47 -0.33
C ASN A 153 -7.20 -19.65 -0.44
N HIS A 154 -7.73 -20.87 -0.53
CA HIS A 154 -6.93 -22.08 -0.75
C HIS A 154 -7.55 -22.97 -1.82
N HIS A 155 -6.74 -23.46 -2.76
CA HIS A 155 -7.19 -24.35 -3.85
C HIS A 155 -6.00 -25.11 -4.47
N ARG A 156 -6.26 -26.24 -5.14
CA ARG A 156 -5.21 -27.12 -5.70
C ARG A 156 -4.53 -26.56 -6.96
N ARG A 157 -5.27 -25.92 -7.87
CA ARG A 157 -4.70 -25.31 -9.08
C ARG A 157 -4.41 -23.83 -8.85
N LEU A 158 -3.13 -23.52 -8.72
CA LEU A 158 -2.60 -22.18 -8.45
C LEU A 158 -1.77 -21.69 -9.65
N LEU A 159 -2.04 -20.49 -10.15
CA LEU A 159 -1.23 -19.84 -11.19
C LEU A 159 -0.08 -19.03 -10.60
N TRP A 160 0.95 -18.78 -11.41
CA TRP A 160 1.98 -17.79 -11.18
C TRP A 160 1.58 -16.42 -11.75
N ALA A 161 2.21 -15.35 -11.26
CA ALA A 161 1.95 -13.98 -11.74
C ALA A 161 2.17 -13.79 -13.26
N HIS A 162 3.12 -14.51 -13.86
CA HIS A 162 3.42 -14.43 -15.30
C HIS A 162 2.37 -15.13 -16.19
N GLU A 163 1.47 -15.91 -15.60
CA GLU A 163 0.36 -16.57 -16.31
C GLU A 163 -0.89 -15.67 -16.37
N LEU A 164 -0.85 -14.49 -15.74
CA LEU A 164 -1.91 -13.47 -15.77
C LEU A 164 -1.62 -12.40 -16.83
N ASP A 165 -2.68 -11.77 -17.32
CA ASP A 165 -2.59 -10.64 -18.26
C ASP A 165 -2.54 -9.30 -17.51
N VAL A 166 -3.24 -9.22 -16.38
CA VAL A 166 -3.32 -8.03 -15.51
C VAL A 166 -3.21 -8.44 -14.06
N ILE A 167 -2.55 -7.62 -13.25
CA ILE A 167 -2.62 -7.66 -11.79
C ILE A 167 -3.00 -6.26 -11.30
N ILE A 168 -4.15 -6.17 -10.64
CA ILE A 168 -4.58 -5.00 -9.89
C ILE A 168 -3.80 -4.99 -8.57
N CYS A 169 -2.94 -3.99 -8.38
CA CYS A 169 -2.00 -3.91 -7.27
C CYS A 169 -2.56 -3.04 -6.12
N PRO A 170 -2.63 -3.56 -4.87
CA PRO A 170 -2.91 -2.74 -3.70
C PRO A 170 -1.72 -1.81 -3.40
N LEU A 171 -2.03 -0.61 -2.89
CA LEU A 171 -1.06 0.44 -2.61
C LEU A 171 -1.54 1.39 -1.50
N VAL A 172 -0.59 2.02 -0.80
CA VAL A 172 -0.81 3.05 0.22
C VAL A 172 -0.60 4.45 -0.35
N ALA A 173 0.36 4.62 -1.25
CA ALA A 173 0.52 5.82 -2.08
C ALA A 173 1.12 5.43 -3.44
N VAL A 174 0.99 6.32 -4.42
CA VAL A 174 1.57 6.21 -5.76
C VAL A 174 2.01 7.58 -6.25
N ASP A 175 3.15 7.67 -6.93
CA ASP A 175 3.62 8.94 -7.50
C ASP A 175 3.24 9.13 -8.98
N LYS A 176 3.57 10.30 -9.53
CA LYS A 176 3.32 10.62 -10.96
C LYS A 176 4.10 9.73 -11.94
N ASN A 177 5.11 9.00 -11.49
CA ASN A 177 5.93 8.10 -12.29
C ASN A 177 5.49 6.62 -12.19
N GLY A 178 4.50 6.32 -11.34
CA GLY A 178 4.00 4.96 -11.11
C GLY A 178 4.80 4.17 -10.07
N ASN A 179 5.73 4.80 -9.36
CA ASN A 179 6.31 4.20 -8.16
C ASN A 179 5.21 4.08 -7.10
N ARG A 180 5.18 2.99 -6.36
CA ARG A 180 4.11 2.69 -5.40
C ARG A 180 4.68 2.39 -4.02
N MET A 181 4.08 2.95 -2.98
CA MET A 181 4.34 2.55 -1.60
C MET A 181 3.34 1.46 -1.21
N GLY A 182 3.82 0.23 -0.96
CA GLY A 182 3.01 -0.85 -0.39
C GLY A 182 2.89 -0.77 1.14
N MET A 183 2.15 -1.71 1.74
CA MET A 183 1.98 -1.83 3.20
C MET A 183 3.27 -2.22 3.96
N GLY A 184 4.32 -2.68 3.27
CA GLY A 184 5.62 -3.04 3.87
C GLY A 184 5.99 -4.53 3.71
N GLY A 185 5.02 -5.43 3.59
CA GLY A 185 5.28 -6.88 3.56
C GLY A 185 6.10 -7.41 2.36
N GLY A 186 6.26 -6.64 1.27
CA GLY A 186 7.13 -6.98 0.13
C GLY A 186 6.63 -8.06 -0.83
N PHE A 187 5.42 -8.59 -0.66
CA PHE A 187 4.87 -9.68 -1.47
C PHE A 187 4.83 -9.38 -2.97
N TYR A 188 4.27 -8.23 -3.36
CA TYR A 188 4.14 -7.86 -4.77
C TYR A 188 5.50 -7.60 -5.43
N ASP A 189 6.44 -6.96 -4.74
CA ASP A 189 7.79 -6.70 -5.27
C ASP A 189 8.59 -8.00 -5.42
N THR A 190 8.49 -8.91 -4.43
CA THR A 190 9.09 -10.26 -4.50
C THR A 190 8.52 -11.08 -5.66
N THR A 191 7.20 -11.03 -5.86
CA THR A 191 6.49 -11.76 -6.93
C THR A 191 6.80 -11.20 -8.32
N LEU A 192 6.84 -9.87 -8.47
CA LEU A 192 6.91 -9.21 -9.78
C LEU A 192 8.36 -8.92 -10.22
N GLY A 193 9.29 -8.69 -9.29
CA GLY A 193 10.67 -8.31 -9.59
C GLY A 193 11.47 -9.39 -10.33
N LYS A 194 11.27 -10.66 -9.96
CA LYS A 194 12.00 -11.80 -10.58
C LYS A 194 11.62 -12.04 -12.05
N SER A 195 10.50 -11.49 -12.53
CA SER A 195 10.01 -11.64 -13.91
C SER A 195 10.91 -10.98 -14.97
N HIS A 196 11.90 -10.17 -14.57
CA HIS A 196 12.89 -9.61 -15.50
C HIS A 196 13.92 -10.63 -16.02
N ARG A 197 14.20 -11.73 -15.29
CA ARG A 197 15.33 -12.63 -15.60
C ARG A 197 14.99 -13.81 -16.52
N THR A 198 13.71 -14.04 -16.84
CA THR A 198 13.23 -15.32 -17.40
C THR A 198 12.56 -15.22 -18.76
N GLY A 199 12.50 -14.02 -19.39
CA GLY A 199 11.85 -13.83 -20.69
C GLY A 199 10.32 -14.03 -20.71
N LEU A 200 9.70 -14.32 -19.56
CA LEU A 200 8.27 -14.61 -19.44
C LEU A 200 7.40 -13.38 -19.70
N LYS A 201 6.17 -13.62 -20.17
CA LYS A 201 5.13 -12.59 -20.29
C LYS A 201 4.93 -11.89 -18.95
N LYS A 202 4.95 -10.56 -18.96
CA LYS A 202 4.74 -9.73 -17.77
C LYS A 202 3.29 -9.22 -17.76
N PRO A 203 2.53 -9.41 -16.66
CA PRO A 203 1.20 -8.82 -16.53
C PRO A 203 1.29 -7.29 -16.47
N LEU A 204 0.23 -6.63 -16.95
CA LEU A 204 0.01 -5.21 -16.69
C LEU A 204 -0.24 -5.00 -15.19
N LYS A 205 0.53 -4.14 -14.56
CA LYS A 205 0.44 -3.78 -13.14
C LYS A 205 -0.35 -2.49 -13.04
N ILE A 206 -1.59 -2.59 -12.57
CA ILE A 206 -2.54 -1.47 -12.52
C ILE A 206 -2.84 -1.13 -11.07
N GLY A 207 -2.56 0.10 -10.65
CA GLY A 207 -2.97 0.57 -9.31
C GLY A 207 -4.47 0.86 -9.25
N TRP A 208 -5.08 0.63 -8.09
CA TRP A 208 -6.49 0.92 -7.81
C TRP A 208 -6.60 1.65 -6.47
N CYS A 209 -6.84 2.96 -6.48
CA CYS A 209 -6.80 3.79 -5.27
C CYS A 209 -7.65 5.06 -5.36
N TYR A 210 -7.86 5.73 -4.22
CA TYR A 210 -8.46 7.08 -4.20
C TYR A 210 -7.49 8.13 -4.75
N ASP A 211 -8.01 9.27 -5.21
CA ASP A 211 -7.20 10.38 -5.75
C ASP A 211 -6.22 10.97 -4.71
N PHE A 212 -6.60 11.04 -3.43
CA PHE A 212 -5.72 11.54 -2.35
C PHE A 212 -4.50 10.64 -2.06
N GLN A 213 -4.44 9.44 -2.66
CA GLN A 213 -3.28 8.55 -2.55
C GLN A 213 -2.21 8.84 -3.63
N VAL A 214 -2.50 9.75 -4.57
CA VAL A 214 -1.55 10.21 -5.58
C VAL A 214 -0.72 11.34 -5.00
N VAL A 215 0.61 11.15 -4.95
CA VAL A 215 1.57 12.13 -4.46
C VAL A 215 2.49 12.62 -5.58
N GLU A 216 3.28 13.66 -5.31
CA GLU A 216 4.20 14.23 -6.30
C GLU A 216 5.29 13.21 -6.69
N GLN A 217 6.02 12.73 -5.69
CA GLN A 217 7.16 11.83 -5.83
C GLN A 217 7.24 10.90 -4.62
N LEU A 218 7.71 9.67 -4.83
CA LEU A 218 8.10 8.74 -3.78
C LEU A 218 9.60 8.45 -3.90
N GLU A 219 10.28 8.32 -2.77
CA GLU A 219 11.60 7.72 -2.71
C GLU A 219 11.44 6.22 -3.01
N ARG A 220 12.11 5.73 -4.06
CA ARG A 220 11.96 4.38 -4.59
C ARG A 220 13.22 3.56 -4.31
N GLN A 221 13.04 2.35 -3.79
CA GLN A 221 14.11 1.39 -3.61
C GLN A 221 14.35 0.56 -4.88
N ALA A 222 15.57 0.03 -5.05
CA ALA A 222 15.97 -0.66 -6.28
C ALA A 222 15.12 -1.91 -6.61
N TRP A 223 14.56 -2.57 -5.59
CA TRP A 223 13.67 -3.73 -5.72
C TRP A 223 12.20 -3.37 -5.94
N ASP A 224 11.80 -2.11 -5.76
CA ASP A 224 10.39 -1.71 -5.90
C ASP A 224 9.96 -1.79 -7.37
N VAL A 225 8.82 -2.44 -7.61
CA VAL A 225 8.28 -2.65 -8.95
C VAL A 225 7.21 -1.59 -9.26
N PRO A 226 7.45 -0.69 -10.23
CA PRO A 226 6.50 0.36 -10.61
C PRO A 226 5.32 -0.21 -11.39
N LEU A 227 4.21 0.52 -11.31
CA LEU A 227 3.00 0.26 -12.07
C LEU A 227 3.17 0.61 -13.55
N ASP A 228 2.40 -0.03 -14.42
CA ASP A 228 2.29 0.38 -15.83
C ASP A 228 1.13 1.38 -16.02
N GLY A 229 0.12 1.34 -15.14
CA GLY A 229 -0.99 2.30 -15.12
C GLY A 229 -1.64 2.43 -13.75
N LEU A 230 -2.53 3.40 -13.61
CA LEU A 230 -3.24 3.73 -12.38
C LEU A 230 -4.70 4.08 -12.69
N ILE A 231 -5.62 3.56 -11.89
CA ILE A 231 -7.04 3.91 -11.91
C ILE A 231 -7.42 4.56 -10.57
N THR A 232 -8.03 5.74 -10.67
CA THR A 232 -8.62 6.50 -9.57
C THR A 232 -10.05 6.90 -9.93
N PRO A 233 -10.87 7.39 -8.98
CA PRO A 233 -12.21 7.93 -9.30
C PRO A 233 -12.18 8.96 -10.43
N SER A 234 -11.17 9.84 -10.43
CA SER A 234 -11.04 10.90 -11.43
C SER A 234 -10.50 10.43 -12.79
N SER A 235 -9.71 9.36 -12.87
CA SER A 235 -8.99 9.02 -14.12
C SER A 235 -8.40 7.61 -14.19
N LEU A 236 -8.21 7.10 -15.42
CA LEU A 236 -7.15 6.12 -15.73
C LEU A 236 -5.96 6.85 -16.37
N ARG A 237 -4.75 6.58 -15.89
CA ARG A 237 -3.47 7.10 -16.42
C ARG A 237 -2.51 5.96 -16.74
N TRP A 238 -1.69 6.12 -17.77
CA TRP A 238 -0.63 5.18 -18.15
C TRP A 238 0.74 5.82 -17.90
N PHE A 239 1.66 5.08 -17.29
CA PHE A 239 3.01 5.57 -17.03
C PHE A 239 3.94 5.27 -18.21
N LYS A 240 4.72 6.26 -18.65
CA LYS A 240 5.72 6.06 -19.70
C LYS A 240 6.96 5.40 -19.09
N ARG A 241 7.34 4.23 -19.58
CA ARG A 241 8.68 3.66 -19.33
C ARG A 241 9.72 4.44 -20.13
N ASN A 242 10.40 5.40 -19.50
CA ASN A 242 11.67 5.88 -20.03
C ASN A 242 12.68 4.72 -20.00
N GLN A 243 13.36 4.44 -21.12
CA GLN A 243 14.28 3.29 -21.26
C GLN A 243 15.62 3.47 -20.49
N ILE A 244 15.67 4.39 -19.52
CA ILE A 244 16.86 4.74 -18.73
C ILE A 244 16.96 3.81 -17.50
N THR A 245 16.92 2.49 -17.68
CA THR A 245 17.26 1.51 -16.61
C THR A 245 18.44 0.60 -16.97
N SER A 246 18.91 0.62 -18.22
CA SER A 246 19.97 -0.28 -18.71
C SER A 246 21.33 -0.19 -17.99
N ARG A 247 21.60 0.87 -17.20
CA ARG A 247 22.88 1.03 -16.48
C ARG A 247 22.84 0.65 -15.00
N TYR A 248 21.71 0.80 -14.31
CA TYR A 248 21.57 0.40 -12.90
C TYR A 248 21.18 -1.08 -12.72
N ASP A 249 20.47 -1.67 -13.70
CA ASP A 249 19.95 -3.04 -13.60
C ASP A 249 21.06 -4.13 -13.52
N LYS A 250 22.33 -3.82 -13.85
CA LYS A 250 23.46 -4.76 -13.73
C LYS A 250 24.03 -4.92 -12.31
N ALA A 251 23.80 -3.97 -11.41
CA ALA A 251 24.28 -4.05 -10.02
C ALA A 251 23.29 -4.78 -9.09
N SER A 252 22.09 -5.13 -9.58
CA SER A 252 21.04 -5.83 -8.81
C SER A 252 21.31 -7.34 -8.71
N SER A 253 22.39 -7.73 -8.03
CA SER A 253 22.62 -9.12 -7.63
C SER A 253 21.53 -9.55 -6.65
N ALA A 254 21.12 -10.83 -6.71
CA ALA A 254 20.11 -11.34 -5.77
C ALA A 254 20.64 -11.36 -4.32
N ASP A 255 21.96 -11.44 -4.16
CA ASP A 255 22.66 -11.49 -2.89
C ASP A 255 22.50 -10.19 -2.08
N SER A 256 22.30 -9.03 -2.73
CA SER A 256 22.08 -7.77 -2.01
C SER A 256 20.73 -7.74 -1.30
N VAL A 257 19.72 -8.45 -1.81
CA VAL A 257 18.38 -8.52 -1.19
C VAL A 257 18.41 -9.43 0.03
N ASP A 258 19.02 -10.62 -0.07
CA ASP A 258 19.22 -11.48 1.10
C ASP A 258 20.16 -10.83 2.14
N THR A 259 21.17 -10.07 1.71
CA THR A 259 22.06 -9.34 2.63
C THR A 259 21.36 -8.16 3.32
N TYR A 260 20.51 -7.41 2.61
CA TYR A 260 19.71 -6.33 3.21
C TYR A 260 18.59 -6.86 4.12
N LEU A 261 17.96 -8.00 3.76
CA LEU A 261 17.02 -8.69 4.63
C LEU A 261 17.68 -9.26 5.89
N ARG A 262 18.97 -9.64 5.84
CA ARG A 262 19.77 -9.96 7.04
C ARG A 262 20.07 -8.71 7.88
N ALA A 263 20.39 -7.58 7.25
CA ALA A 263 20.63 -6.32 7.96
C ALA A 263 19.37 -5.82 8.70
N LEU A 264 18.19 -5.99 8.10
CA LEU A 264 16.90 -5.73 8.75
C LEU A 264 16.57 -6.72 9.89
N GLY A 265 17.20 -7.90 9.93
CA GLY A 265 17.03 -8.90 10.97
C GLY A 265 17.69 -8.56 12.32
N ASN A 266 18.46 -7.46 12.41
CA ASN A 266 18.90 -6.89 13.68
C ASN A 266 17.93 -5.82 14.22
N ASP A 267 16.90 -5.43 13.45
CA ASP A 267 15.98 -4.33 13.76
C ASP A 267 14.59 -4.86 14.21
N ASP A 268 14.57 -6.06 14.80
CA ASP A 268 13.40 -6.85 15.28
C ASP A 268 12.45 -6.09 16.24
N ALA A 269 12.87 -4.92 16.75
CA ALA A 269 12.04 -4.02 17.52
C ALA A 269 10.91 -3.35 16.68
N ARG A 270 11.07 -3.22 15.34
CA ARG A 270 10.14 -2.44 14.51
C ARG A 270 8.86 -3.16 14.11
N GLU A 271 8.83 -4.49 13.97
CA GLU A 271 7.59 -5.20 13.58
C GLU A 271 6.57 -5.30 14.73
N LYS A 272 7.00 -5.37 16.00
CA LYS A 272 6.08 -5.42 17.15
C LYS A 272 5.36 -4.09 17.42
N LEU A 273 5.99 -2.95 17.09
CA LEU A 273 5.43 -1.61 17.30
C LEU A 273 4.28 -1.23 16.34
N TYR A 274 4.02 -2.02 15.29
CA TYR A 274 2.97 -1.70 14.30
C TYR A 274 1.58 -2.25 14.64
N TYR A 275 1.45 -3.15 15.61
CA TYR A 275 0.21 -3.86 15.89
C TYR A 275 -0.22 -3.94 17.37
N SER A 276 0.55 -3.37 18.32
CA SER A 276 0.18 -3.34 19.75
C SER A 276 -0.62 -2.09 20.18
N GLN A 277 -1.35 -1.46 19.25
CA GLN A 277 -2.28 -0.36 19.56
C GLN A 277 -3.68 -0.65 18.97
N GLU A 278 -4.27 -1.76 19.41
CA GLU A 278 -5.64 -1.65 19.90
C GLU A 278 -5.58 -0.91 21.24
N GLN A 279 -5.55 0.42 21.17
CA GLN A 279 -5.80 1.23 22.35
C GLN A 279 -7.30 1.11 22.62
N ALA A 280 -7.66 0.34 23.66
CA ALA A 280 -9.03 0.32 24.15
C ALA A 280 -9.44 1.77 24.44
N PHE A 281 -10.57 2.21 23.89
CA PHE A 281 -11.04 3.57 24.08
C PHE A 281 -11.21 3.85 25.57
N ASN A 282 -10.64 4.94 26.07
CA ASN A 282 -11.03 5.47 27.37
C ASN A 282 -12.50 5.90 27.28
N SER A 283 -13.30 5.64 28.33
CA SER A 283 -14.71 6.03 28.41
C SER A 283 -14.93 7.51 28.11
N ASP A 284 -13.98 8.36 28.48
CA ASP A 284 -14.03 9.82 28.28
C ASP A 284 -13.82 10.25 26.82
N GLU A 285 -13.20 9.41 25.98
CA GLU A 285 -13.07 9.66 24.54
C GLU A 285 -14.29 9.16 23.77
N LEU A 286 -14.84 8.00 24.15
CA LEU A 286 -16.13 7.53 23.65
C LEU A 286 -17.24 8.56 23.91
N ALA A 287 -17.27 9.14 25.12
CA ALA A 287 -18.23 10.19 25.49
C ALA A 287 -18.11 11.50 24.68
N LYS A 288 -16.99 11.73 23.97
CA LYS A 288 -16.78 12.90 23.08
C LYS A 288 -17.10 12.62 21.61
N VAL A 289 -16.91 11.38 21.16
CA VAL A 289 -17.21 10.95 19.77
C VAL A 289 -18.69 10.61 19.60
N VAL A 290 -19.35 10.15 20.66
CA VAL A 290 -20.77 9.87 20.67
C VAL A 290 -21.56 11.17 20.83
N ASN A 291 -22.34 11.53 19.80
CA ASN A 291 -23.42 12.50 19.96
C ASN A 291 -24.47 11.91 20.91
N LYS A 292 -24.41 12.28 22.20
CA LYS A 292 -25.28 11.74 23.26
C LYS A 292 -26.77 11.82 22.92
N LYS A 293 -27.21 12.87 22.23
CA LYS A 293 -28.60 13.00 21.79
C LYS A 293 -28.96 11.88 20.82
N ARG A 294 -28.12 11.65 19.81
CA ARG A 294 -28.29 10.58 18.81
C ARG A 294 -28.15 9.16 19.37
N LEU A 295 -27.31 8.96 20.41
CA LEU A 295 -27.27 7.68 21.11
C LEU A 295 -28.56 7.44 21.90
N ASN A 296 -29.05 8.45 22.61
CA ASN A 296 -30.30 8.34 23.37
C ASN A 296 -31.51 8.16 22.44
N GLU A 297 -31.53 8.81 21.26
CA GLU A 297 -32.52 8.55 20.20
C GLU A 297 -32.45 7.09 19.72
N LEU A 298 -31.26 6.57 19.40
CA LEU A 298 -31.10 5.16 18.96
C LEU A 298 -31.41 4.12 20.06
N LEU A 299 -31.18 4.44 21.32
CA LEU A 299 -31.55 3.57 22.45
C LEU A 299 -33.07 3.62 22.69
N ALA A 300 -33.70 4.79 22.64
CA ALA A 300 -35.15 4.92 22.75
C ALA A 300 -35.88 4.21 21.58
N ASP A 301 -35.37 4.32 20.35
CA ASP A 301 -35.88 3.59 19.19
C ASP A 301 -35.73 2.06 19.38
N SER A 302 -34.61 1.61 19.97
CA SER A 302 -34.37 0.19 20.28
C SER A 302 -35.30 -0.32 21.38
N ASP A 303 -35.51 0.44 22.45
CA ASP A 303 -36.37 0.05 23.57
C ASP A 303 -37.84 0.07 23.14
N ALA A 304 -38.26 1.02 22.31
CA ALA A 304 -39.60 1.04 21.71
C ALA A 304 -39.83 -0.15 20.76
N PHE A 305 -38.82 -0.53 19.97
CA PHE A 305 -38.87 -1.71 19.09
C PHE A 305 -38.89 -3.03 19.88
N LEU A 306 -38.14 -3.13 20.97
CA LEU A 306 -38.19 -4.28 21.88
C LEU A 306 -39.52 -4.36 22.63
N ALA A 307 -40.10 -3.22 23.02
CA ALA A 307 -41.42 -3.15 23.64
C ALA A 307 -42.55 -3.55 22.68
N SER A 308 -42.48 -3.16 21.40
CA SER A 308 -43.44 -3.65 20.39
C SER A 308 -43.29 -5.16 20.14
N LEU A 309 -42.06 -5.67 20.14
CA LEU A 309 -41.81 -7.11 20.04
C LEU A 309 -42.35 -7.90 21.24
N THR A 310 -42.26 -7.37 22.47
CA THR A 310 -42.85 -8.05 23.64
C THR A 310 -44.37 -8.00 23.63
N GLY A 311 -44.99 -6.89 23.17
CA GLY A 311 -46.44 -6.81 23.00
C GLY A 311 -46.98 -7.78 21.94
N GLU A 312 -46.31 -7.87 20.78
CA GLU A 312 -46.65 -8.85 19.73
C GLU A 312 -46.40 -10.31 20.16
N ILE A 313 -45.60 -10.57 21.21
CA ILE A 313 -45.38 -11.92 21.74
C ILE A 313 -46.45 -12.31 22.77
N GLU A 314 -46.92 -11.37 23.62
CA GLU A 314 -48.03 -11.64 24.55
C GLU A 314 -49.34 -11.94 23.80
N ASP A 315 -49.65 -11.22 22.72
CA ASP A 315 -50.80 -11.48 21.84
C ASP A 315 -50.76 -12.86 21.14
N PHE A 316 -49.60 -13.53 21.08
CA PHE A 316 -49.43 -14.85 20.45
C PHE A 316 -49.49 -16.04 21.44
N GLU A 317 -49.39 -15.80 22.76
CA GLU A 317 -49.41 -16.87 23.77
C GLU A 317 -50.79 -17.12 24.41
N ASP A 318 -51.74 -16.18 24.31
CA ASP A 318 -53.11 -16.35 24.84
C ASP A 318 -54.07 -17.09 23.87
N ASP A 319 -53.75 -17.17 22.57
CA ASP A 319 -54.58 -17.83 21.54
C ASP A 319 -54.43 -19.39 21.51
N ASN A 320 -53.77 -19.99 22.52
CA ASN A 320 -53.49 -21.43 22.61
C ASN A 320 -53.88 -22.09 23.97
N LYS A 321 -54.86 -21.53 24.68
CA LYS A 321 -55.62 -22.19 25.76
C LYS A 321 -57.11 -21.86 25.60
N ASP A 322 -58.07 -22.77 25.64
CA ASP A 322 -58.06 -24.24 25.68
C ASP A 322 -59.32 -24.67 24.86
N PRO A 323 -59.91 -25.85 25.10
CA PRO A 323 -61.27 -25.78 25.68
C PRO A 323 -61.46 -26.57 26.98
#